data_AF-A0AAU4J616-F1
#
_entry.id   AF-A0AAU4J616-F1
#
_cell.length_a   1.000
_cell.length_b   1.000
_cell.length_c   1.000
_cell.angle_alpha   90.00
_cell.angle_beta   90.00
_cell.angle_gamma   90.00
#
_symmetry.space_group_name_H-M   'P 1'
#
loop_
_entity.id
_entity.type
_entity.pdbx_description
1 polymer ?
#
loop_
_entity_poly.entity_id
_entity_poly.type
_entity_poly.pdbx_seq_one_letter_code
_entity_poly.pdbx_strand_id
1 'polypeptide(L)'
;MTSNDTPRAPHPYVGMWVTADGFIRQELLPNGRYDEARGRRRSAYTGRYTVSGNHIDYVDDTGFTATGDVRDGVLFHEHLVLYREGDHRIRREGMGSRG
;
A
#
# COMPACT_ATOMS: atom_id res chain seq x y z
N MET A 1 -13.57 28.20 -0.53
CA MET A 1 -14.13 26.89 -0.15
C MET A 1 -14.79 26.32 -1.40
N THR A 2 -14.13 25.42 -2.11
CA THR A 2 -14.71 24.74 -3.29
C THR A 2 -14.56 23.25 -3.13
N SER A 3 -15.74 22.65 -3.10
CA SER A 3 -16.12 21.26 -2.99
C SER A 3 -15.38 20.33 -3.95
N ASN A 4 -15.05 19.13 -3.46
CA ASN A 4 -14.96 17.90 -4.24
C ASN A 4 -15.11 16.71 -3.27
N ASP A 5 -16.20 16.70 -2.50
CA ASP A 5 -16.60 15.54 -1.70
C ASP A 5 -17.57 14.69 -2.54
N THR A 6 -17.13 14.29 -3.73
CA THR A 6 -17.75 13.15 -4.40
C THR A 6 -17.22 11.92 -3.65
N PRO A 7 -18.08 11.03 -3.12
CA PRO A 7 -17.62 9.75 -2.60
C PRO A 7 -16.90 9.05 -3.75
N ARG A 8 -15.58 9.14 -3.76
CA ARG A 8 -14.74 8.47 -4.75
C ARG A 8 -15.07 7.00 -4.54
N ALA A 9 -15.75 6.38 -5.51
CA ALA A 9 -16.04 4.95 -5.45
C ALA A 9 -14.75 4.25 -4.99
N PRO A 10 -14.81 3.38 -3.96
CA PRO A 10 -13.61 2.80 -3.37
C PRO A 10 -12.76 2.24 -4.50
N HIS A 11 -11.59 2.85 -4.70
CA HIS A 11 -10.71 2.46 -5.81
C HIS A 11 -10.27 1.01 -5.57
N PRO A 12 -9.97 0.25 -6.63
CA PRO A 12 -9.70 -1.19 -6.52
C PRO A 12 -8.46 -1.52 -5.68
N TYR A 13 -7.67 -0.51 -5.30
CA TYR A 13 -6.44 -0.65 -4.51
C TYR A 13 -6.63 -0.58 -2.99
N VAL A 14 -7.85 -0.31 -2.48
CA VAL A 14 -8.15 -0.37 -1.04
C VAL A 14 -7.81 -1.76 -0.48
N GLY A 15 -7.22 -1.83 0.71
CA GLY A 15 -6.89 -3.06 1.42
C GLY A 15 -5.41 -3.18 1.77
N MET A 16 -5.04 -4.37 2.23
CA MET A 16 -3.69 -4.69 2.70
C MET A 16 -2.72 -5.05 1.58
N TRP A 17 -1.53 -4.45 1.65
CA TRP A 17 -0.38 -4.70 0.79
C TRP A 17 0.81 -5.08 1.66
N VAL A 18 1.52 -6.15 1.32
CA VAL A 18 2.61 -6.69 2.13
C VAL A 18 3.82 -7.01 1.27
N THR A 19 5.03 -6.77 1.78
CA THR A 19 6.25 -7.28 1.14
C THR A 19 6.27 -8.80 1.19
N ALA A 20 7.06 -9.44 0.31
CA ALA A 20 7.15 -10.90 0.22
C ALA A 20 7.56 -11.58 1.55
N ASP A 21 8.41 -10.91 2.34
CA ASP A 21 8.85 -11.34 3.67
C ASP A 21 7.85 -10.98 4.79
N GLY A 22 6.79 -10.25 4.48
CA GLY A 22 5.81 -9.74 5.43
C GLY A 22 6.33 -8.68 6.39
N PHE A 23 7.56 -8.17 6.20
CA PHE A 23 8.16 -7.18 7.09
C PHE A 23 7.47 -5.83 7.00
N ILE A 24 7.09 -5.38 5.80
CA ILE A 24 6.34 -4.15 5.58
C ILE A 24 4.90 -4.49 5.24
N ARG A 25 3.96 -3.82 5.90
CA ARG A 25 2.52 -3.95 5.69
C ARG A 25 1.90 -2.57 5.53
N GLN A 26 1.32 -2.29 4.38
CA GLN A 26 0.68 -1.01 4.05
C GLN A 26 -0.82 -1.21 3.83
N GLU A 27 -1.65 -0.45 4.55
CA GLU A 27 -3.09 -0.37 4.34
C GLU A 27 -3.45 0.82 3.49
N LEU A 28 -4.22 0.60 2.43
CA LEU A 28 -4.90 1.68 1.73
C LEU A 28 -6.36 1.68 2.18
N LEU A 29 -6.76 2.70 2.96
CA LEU A 29 -8.09 2.80 3.56
C LEU A 29 -9.09 3.48 2.60
N PRO A 30 -10.39 3.12 2.63
CA PRO A 30 -11.40 3.70 1.74
C PRO A 30 -11.53 5.24 1.79
N ASN A 31 -11.08 5.86 2.88
CA ASN A 31 -11.10 7.30 3.08
C ASN A 31 -9.88 8.04 2.47
N GLY A 32 -9.04 7.35 1.67
CA GLY A 32 -7.85 7.92 1.05
C GLY A 32 -6.68 8.11 2.02
N ARG A 33 -6.70 7.44 3.18
CA ARG A 33 -5.58 7.40 4.13
C ARG A 33 -4.82 6.10 4.03
N TYR A 34 -3.51 6.14 4.23
CA TYR A 34 -2.72 4.93 4.37
C TYR A 34 -2.07 4.82 5.74
N ASP A 35 -1.81 3.58 6.15
CA ASP A 35 -1.03 3.23 7.34
C ASP A 35 0.01 2.18 6.94
N GLU A 36 1.29 2.48 7.18
CA GLU A 36 2.40 1.55 6.93
C GLU A 36 3.00 1.10 8.26
N ALA A 37 3.04 -0.21 8.48
CA ALA A 37 3.76 -0.85 9.57
C ALA A 37 5.05 -1.49 9.04
N ARG A 38 6.14 -1.39 9.83
CA ARG A 38 7.42 -2.06 9.56
C ARG A 38 7.80 -2.94 10.75
N GLY A 39 7.77 -4.25 10.57
CA GLY A 39 8.02 -5.26 11.59
C GLY A 39 7.11 -5.05 12.81
N ARG A 40 7.71 -4.69 13.95
CA ARG A 40 6.97 -4.43 15.21
C ARG A 40 6.49 -2.99 15.35
N ARG A 41 6.99 -2.07 14.52
CA ARG A 41 6.59 -0.67 14.52
C ARG A 41 5.31 -0.51 13.69
N ARG A 42 4.18 -0.48 14.37
CA ARG A 42 2.88 -0.10 13.79
C ARG A 42 2.89 1.38 13.43
N SER A 43 2.18 1.76 12.38
CA SER A 43 2.05 3.17 11.95
C SER A 43 3.39 3.88 11.86
N ALA A 44 4.37 3.22 11.23
CA ALA A 44 5.68 3.79 10.94
C ALA A 44 5.55 5.03 10.05
N TYR A 45 4.64 4.98 9.07
CA TYR A 45 4.24 6.10 8.23
C TYR A 45 2.72 6.11 8.08
N THR A 46 2.14 7.30 8.16
CA THR A 46 0.71 7.53 7.90
C THR A 46 0.56 8.75 7.02
N GLY A 47 -0.48 8.76 6.22
CA GLY A 47 -0.68 9.87 5.31
C GLY A 47 -1.92 9.75 4.47
N ARG A 48 -1.95 10.56 3.42
CA ARG A 48 -2.97 10.55 2.39
C ARG A 48 -2.39 10.00 1.10
N TYR A 49 -3.27 9.45 0.27
CA TYR A 49 -2.89 9.06 -1.07
C TYR A 49 -4.00 9.39 -2.07
N THR A 50 -3.61 9.53 -3.33
CA THR A 50 -4.53 9.73 -4.47
C THR A 50 -4.20 8.75 -5.57
N VAL A 51 -5.24 8.16 -6.17
CA VAL A 51 -5.09 7.17 -7.25
C VAL A 51 -5.44 7.81 -8.59
N SER A 52 -4.57 7.67 -9.59
CA SER A 52 -4.76 8.16 -10.96
C SER A 52 -4.51 7.00 -11.94
N GLY A 53 -5.58 6.35 -12.40
CA GLY A 53 -5.45 5.11 -13.18
C GLY A 53 -4.84 3.99 -12.32
N ASN A 54 -3.63 3.57 -12.65
CA ASN A 54 -2.83 2.62 -11.87
C ASN A 54 -1.70 3.27 -11.06
N HIS A 55 -1.53 4.58 -11.15
CA HIS A 55 -0.57 5.34 -10.37
C HIS A 55 -1.17 5.77 -9.02
N ILE A 56 -0.34 5.85 -7.99
CA ILE A 56 -0.70 6.29 -6.65
C ILE A 56 0.32 7.32 -6.16
N ASP A 57 -0.15 8.52 -5.87
CA ASP A 57 0.64 9.55 -5.19
C ASP A 57 0.40 9.47 -3.68
N TYR A 58 1.46 9.62 -2.89
CA TYR A 58 1.44 9.58 -1.44
C TYR A 58 1.96 10.91 -0.89
N VAL A 59 1.30 11.39 0.17
CA VAL A 59 1.80 12.49 1.00
C VAL A 59 1.61 12.07 2.46
N ASP A 60 2.72 11.85 3.17
CA ASP A 60 2.68 11.51 4.58
C ASP A 60 2.30 12.73 5.46
N ASP A 61 1.93 12.46 6.71
CA ASP A 61 1.51 13.51 7.65
C ASP A 61 2.65 14.47 8.04
N THR A 62 3.90 14.16 7.68
CA THR A 62 5.09 15.02 7.85
C THR A 62 5.40 15.87 6.62
N GLY A 63 4.72 15.62 5.49
CA GLY A 63 4.93 16.29 4.21
C GLY A 63 5.91 15.59 3.27
N PHE A 64 6.38 14.38 3.60
CA PHE A 64 7.17 13.56 2.68
C PHE A 64 6.27 12.99 1.58
N THR A 65 6.77 12.99 0.35
CA THR A 65 6.04 12.50 -0.82
C THR A 65 6.66 11.24 -1.36
N ALA A 66 5.82 10.31 -1.80
CA ALA A 66 6.26 9.10 -2.48
C ALA A 66 5.24 8.74 -3.58
N THR A 67 5.63 7.82 -4.44
CA THR A 67 4.84 7.36 -5.57
C THR A 67 4.77 5.85 -5.59
N GLY A 68 3.75 5.32 -6.26
CA GLY A 68 3.71 3.90 -6.57
C GLY A 68 2.82 3.59 -7.76
N ASP A 69 3.08 2.45 -8.38
CA ASP A 69 2.34 1.97 -9.54
C ASP A 69 1.86 0.54 -9.30
N VAL A 70 0.59 0.30 -9.62
CA VAL A 70 0.04 -1.06 -9.62
C VAL A 70 0.19 -1.67 -11.00
N ARG A 71 0.90 -2.79 -11.06
CA ARG A 71 1.20 -3.55 -12.29
C ARG A 71 0.89 -5.02 -12.03
N ASP A 72 -0.04 -5.58 -12.79
CA ASP A 72 -0.45 -6.99 -12.69
C ASP A 72 -0.86 -7.45 -11.26
N GLY A 73 -1.42 -6.53 -10.47
CA GLY A 73 -1.85 -6.78 -9.09
C GLY A 73 -0.73 -6.66 -8.04
N VAL A 74 0.45 -6.20 -8.44
CA VAL A 74 1.60 -5.90 -7.56
C VAL A 74 1.77 -4.39 -7.47
N LEU A 75 1.95 -3.87 -6.25
CA LEU A 75 2.21 -2.47 -5.99
C LEU A 75 3.73 -2.24 -5.91
N PHE A 76 4.25 -1.47 -6.86
CA PHE A 76 5.62 -0.99 -6.87
C PHE A 76 5.62 0.39 -6.21
N HIS A 77 6.02 0.46 -4.94
CA HIS A 77 6.02 1.70 -4.17
C HIS A 77 7.46 2.11 -3.88
N GLU A 78 7.99 3.07 -4.64
CA GLU A 78 9.42 3.44 -4.61
C GLU A 78 10.32 2.19 -4.77
N HIS A 79 11.15 1.88 -3.77
CA HIS A 79 12.03 0.70 -3.73
C HIS A 79 11.33 -0.57 -3.22
N LEU A 80 10.04 -0.51 -2.92
CA LEU A 80 9.26 -1.62 -2.36
C LEU A 80 8.43 -2.31 -3.43
N VAL A 81 8.36 -3.63 -3.32
CA VAL A 81 7.43 -4.46 -4.08
C VAL A 81 6.47 -5.09 -3.09
N LEU A 82 5.20 -4.69 -3.15
CA LEU A 82 4.15 -5.15 -2.26
C LEU A 82 3.08 -5.92 -3.03
N TYR A 83 2.56 -6.95 -2.38
CA TYR A 83 1.53 -7.85 -2.90
C TYR A 83 0.27 -7.71 -2.07
N ARG A 84 -0.89 -8.01 -2.65
CA ARG A 84 -2.13 -8.06 -1.88
C ARG A 84 -2.04 -9.09 -0.77
N GLU A 85 -2.43 -8.72 0.44
CA GLU A 85 -2.53 -9.70 1.52
C GLU A 85 -3.53 -10.80 1.15
N GLY A 86 -3.10 -12.06 1.27
CA GLY A 86 -3.88 -13.21 0.83
C GLY A 86 -3.62 -13.63 -0.62
N ASP A 87 -2.82 -12.90 -1.39
CA ASP A 87 -2.35 -13.39 -2.69
C ASP A 87 -1.51 -14.66 -2.49
N HIS A 88 -2.02 -15.78 -3.01
CA HIS A 88 -1.40 -17.08 -2.89
C HIS A 88 -0.04 -17.16 -3.61
N ARG A 89 0.27 -16.22 -4.51
CA ARG A 89 1.61 -16.09 -5.13
C ARG A 89 2.70 -15.87 -4.08
N ILE A 90 2.40 -15.13 -3.00
CA ILE A 90 3.33 -14.85 -1.89
C ILE A 90 3.73 -16.14 -1.16
N ARG A 91 2.84 -17.15 -1.10
CA ARG A 91 3.05 -18.37 -0.32
C ARG A 91 4.06 -19.35 -0.92
N ARG A 92 4.47 -19.20 -2.18
CA ARG A 92 5.48 -20.08 -2.81
C ARG A 92 6.91 -19.61 -2.65
N GLU A 93 7.16 -18.33 -2.39
CA GLU A 93 8.52 -17.78 -2.35
C GLU A 93 9.07 -17.62 -0.91
N GLY A 94 8.21 -17.70 0.11
CA GLY A 94 8.61 -17.57 1.53
C GLY A 94 8.93 -18.87 2.27
N MET A 95 8.80 -20.05 1.64
CA MET A 95 9.06 -21.35 2.29
C MET A 95 10.44 -21.91 1.91
N GLY A 96 11.49 -21.14 2.22
CA GLY A 96 12.86 -21.65 2.29
C GLY A 96 13.12 -22.35 3.62
N SER A 97 13.12 -23.68 3.59
CA SER A 97 13.76 -24.64 4.51
C SER A 97 13.71 -24.37 6.02
N ARG A 98 12.82 -25.08 6.72
CA ARG A 98 13.11 -25.56 8.09
C ARG A 98 13.66 -26.98 7.96
N GLY A 99 14.99 -27.09 7.99
CA GLY A 99 15.74 -28.31 8.26
C GLY A 99 16.35 -28.22 9.65
#